data_AF-A0A081XZ28-F1
#
_entry.id   AF-A0A081XZ28-F1
#
_cell.length_a   1.000
_cell.length_b   1.000
_cell.length_c   1.000
_cell.angle_alpha   90.00
_cell.angle_beta   90.00
_cell.angle_gamma   90.00
#
_symmetry.space_group_name_H-M   'P 1'
#
loop_
_entity.id
_entity.type
_entity.pdbx_description
1 polymer ?
#
loop_
_entity_poly.entity_id
_entity_poly.type
_entity_poly.pdbx_seq_one_letter_code
_entity_poly.pdbx_strand_id
1 'polypeptide(L)'
;MEVLRQARGQLAELTGMEAESVSSFEQTEEGWALEVEVLELERVPDTMSLMATYQVELDPDGQLTGYRRVRRYERGRADARGGR
;
A
#
# COMPACT_ATOMS: atom_id res chain seq x y z
N MET A 1 -7.72 0.11 14.56
CA MET A 1 -8.54 0.00 13.33
C MET A 1 -8.76 1.34 12.62
N GLU A 2 -8.91 2.46 13.35
CA GLU A 2 -9.10 3.79 12.74
C GLU A 2 -7.90 4.22 11.87
N VAL A 3 -6.68 4.10 12.41
CA VAL A 3 -5.42 4.48 11.74
C VAL A 3 -5.28 3.82 10.36
N LEU A 4 -5.57 2.52 10.24
CA LEU A 4 -5.52 1.80 8.96
C LEU A 4 -6.51 2.36 7.92
N ARG A 5 -7.72 2.74 8.37
CA ARG A 5 -8.74 3.30 7.49
C ARG A 5 -8.35 4.71 7.04
N GLN A 6 -7.85 5.52 7.97
CA GLN A 6 -7.38 6.87 7.68
C GLN A 6 -6.18 6.85 6.73
N ALA A 7 -5.20 5.98 6.95
CA ALA A 7 -4.04 5.84 6.08
C ALA A 7 -4.43 5.52 4.63
N ARG A 8 -5.34 4.56 4.43
CA ARG A 8 -5.86 4.22 3.10
C ARG A 8 -6.61 5.39 2.46
N GLY A 9 -7.44 6.09 3.22
CA GLY A 9 -8.17 7.27 2.74
C GLY A 9 -7.23 8.38 2.30
N GLN A 10 -6.28 8.76 3.16
CA GLN A 10 -5.29 9.80 2.88
C GLN A 10 -4.41 9.46 1.68
N LEU A 11 -3.95 8.21 1.56
CA LEU A 11 -3.18 7.76 0.40
C LEU A 11 -4.01 7.83 -0.89
N ALA A 12 -5.27 7.38 -0.85
CA ALA A 12 -6.16 7.43 -2.00
C ALA A 12 -6.48 8.88 -2.42
N GLU A 13 -6.66 9.79 -1.46
CA GLU A 13 -6.86 11.22 -1.71
C GLU A 13 -5.65 11.86 -2.38
N LEU A 14 -4.43 11.52 -1.96
CA LEU A 14 -3.20 12.08 -2.53
C LEU A 14 -2.86 11.52 -3.91
N THR A 15 -3.12 10.24 -4.13
CA THR A 15 -2.67 9.52 -5.32
C THR A 15 -3.75 9.33 -6.38
N GLY A 16 -5.02 9.43 -6.01
CA GLY A 16 -6.16 9.05 -6.83
C GLY A 16 -6.27 7.54 -7.09
N MET A 17 -5.48 6.71 -6.39
CA MET A 17 -5.43 5.27 -6.60
C MET A 17 -6.30 4.53 -5.60
N GLU A 18 -6.81 3.38 -6.01
CA GLU A 18 -7.59 2.51 -5.13
C GLU A 18 -6.65 1.70 -4.21
N ALA A 19 -6.74 1.96 -2.91
CA ALA A 19 -6.08 1.14 -1.90
C ALA A 19 -6.87 -0.14 -1.65
N GLU A 20 -6.36 -1.29 -2.10
CA GLU A 20 -7.05 -2.57 -1.98
C GLU A 20 -6.92 -3.17 -0.58
N SER A 21 -5.70 -3.19 -0.05
CA SER A 21 -5.43 -3.86 1.23
C SER A 21 -4.21 -3.26 1.94
N VAL A 22 -4.08 -3.57 3.23
CA VAL A 22 -2.88 -3.29 4.01
C VAL A 22 -2.18 -4.63 4.23
N SER A 23 -0.95 -4.74 3.75
CA SER A 23 -0.14 -5.96 3.83
C SER A 23 0.80 -5.96 5.03
N SER A 24 1.18 -4.78 5.55
CA SER A 24 1.95 -4.63 6.80
C SER A 24 1.48 -3.43 7.63
N PHE A 25 1.63 -3.54 8.96
CA PHE A 25 1.34 -2.48 9.92
C PHE A 25 2.24 -2.60 11.14
N GLU A 26 3.09 -1.60 11.34
CA GLU A 26 4.09 -1.58 12.40
C GLU A 26 4.08 -0.24 13.15
N GLN A 27 4.23 -0.29 14.47
CA GLN A 27 4.44 0.89 15.29
C GLN A 27 5.94 1.22 15.31
N THR A 28 6.28 2.48 15.08
CA THR A 28 7.66 2.98 15.13
C THR A 28 7.81 4.00 16.26
N GLU A 29 9.03 4.49 16.49
CA GLU A 29 9.28 5.56 17.47
C GLU A 29 8.66 6.90 17.03
N GLU A 30 8.49 7.11 15.73
CA GLU A 30 8.01 8.36 15.12
C GLU A 30 6.51 8.30 14.75
N GLY A 31 5.85 7.16 14.95
CA GLY A 31 4.44 6.95 14.63
C GLY A 31 4.17 5.54 14.12
N TRP A 32 3.78 5.44 12.85
CA TRP A 32 3.40 4.17 12.23
C TRP A 32 3.97 4.02 10.83
N ALA A 33 4.33 2.79 10.47
CA ALA A 33 4.71 2.41 9.12
C ALA A 33 3.75 1.34 8.59
N LEU A 34 3.29 1.51 7.35
CA LEU A 34 2.35 0.60 6.71
C LEU A 34 2.84 0.23 5.32
N GLU A 35 2.51 -0.98 4.90
CA GLU A 35 2.53 -1.34 3.48
C GLU A 35 1.09 -1.48 2.98
N VAL A 36 0.77 -0.73 1.93
CA VAL A 36 -0.56 -0.68 1.32
C VAL A 36 -0.46 -1.15 -0.11
N GLU A 37 -1.26 -2.16 -0.46
CA GLU A 37 -1.41 -2.63 -1.82
C GLU A 37 -2.43 -1.75 -2.55
N VAL A 38 -2.03 -1.20 -3.69
CA VAL A 38 -2.84 -0.30 -4.51
C VAL A 38 -2.96 -0.84 -5.94
N LEU A 39 -4.12 -0.62 -6.55
CA LEU A 39 -4.33 -0.82 -7.98
C LEU A 39 -3.92 0.45 -8.72
N GLU A 40 -2.80 0.41 -9.44
CA GLU A 40 -2.35 1.56 -10.25
C GLU A 40 -2.97 1.58 -11.64
N LEU A 41 -3.29 0.40 -12.20
CA LEU A 41 -3.89 0.29 -13.52
C LEU A 41 -4.71 -0.99 -13.65
N GLU A 42 -6.01 -0.85 -13.84
CA GLU A 42 -6.92 -1.94 -14.18
C GLU A 42 -6.70 -2.44 -15.61
N ARG A 43 -6.73 -3.76 -15.81
CA ARG A 43 -6.64 -4.41 -17.14
C ARG A 43 -7.57 -5.62 -17.25
N VAL A 44 -7.75 -6.10 -18.49
CA VAL A 44 -8.53 -7.31 -18.80
C VAL A 44 -7.64 -8.35 -19.50
N PRO A 45 -7.53 -9.58 -18.99
CA PRO A 45 -8.13 -10.07 -17.74
C PRO A 45 -7.50 -9.41 -16.50
N ASP A 46 -8.23 -9.41 -15.37
CA ASP A 46 -7.81 -8.75 -14.11
C ASP A 46 -6.45 -9.26 -13.56
N THR A 47 -6.04 -10.48 -13.93
CA THR A 47 -4.71 -11.00 -13.60
C THR A 47 -3.57 -10.18 -14.21
N MET A 48 -3.83 -9.37 -15.24
CA MET A 48 -2.86 -8.47 -15.85
C MET A 48 -2.89 -7.05 -15.26
N SER A 49 -3.81 -6.74 -14.34
CA SER A 49 -3.88 -5.46 -13.65
C SER A 49 -2.55 -5.16 -12.93
N LEU A 50 -2.11 -3.90 -12.92
CA LEU A 50 -0.88 -3.50 -12.26
C LEU A 50 -1.15 -3.09 -10.82
N MET A 51 -0.59 -3.88 -9.92
CA MET A 51 -0.55 -3.64 -8.49
C MET A 51 0.76 -2.94 -8.12
N ALA A 52 0.72 -2.19 -7.03
CA ALA A 52 1.91 -1.65 -6.40
C ALA A 52 1.77 -1.68 -4.88
N THR A 53 2.90 -1.78 -4.20
CA THR A 53 2.95 -1.61 -2.76
C THR A 53 3.56 -0.28 -2.44
N TYR A 54 2.88 0.45 -1.58
CA TYR A 54 3.28 1.73 -1.06
C TYR A 54 3.64 1.56 0.40
N GLN A 55 4.86 1.95 0.75
CA GLN A 55 5.19 2.20 2.14
C GLN A 55 4.63 3.58 2.49
N VAL A 56 3.83 3.63 3.55
CA VAL A 56 3.21 4.85 4.08
C VAL A 56 3.72 5.07 5.49
N GLU A 57 4.13 6.29 5.76
CA GLU A 57 4.61 6.74 7.06
C GLU A 57 3.55 7.68 7.65
N LEU A 58 3.18 7.43 8.90
CA LEU A 58 2.25 8.25 9.65
C LEU A 58 2.91 8.76 10.93
N ASP A 59 2.49 9.92 11.38
CA ASP A 59 2.79 10.42 12.72
C ASP A 59 2.01 9.63 13.80
N PRO A 60 2.25 9.88 15.10
CA PRO A 60 1.56 9.19 16.18
C PRO A 60 0.03 9.39 16.19
N ASP A 61 -0.46 10.48 15.60
CA ASP A 61 -1.88 10.82 15.46
C ASP A 61 -2.53 10.15 14.24
N GLY A 62 -1.76 9.45 13.41
CA GLY A 62 -2.23 8.74 12.22
C GLY A 62 -2.33 9.61 10.97
N GLN A 63 -1.71 10.80 10.96
CA GLN A 63 -1.61 11.65 9.77
C GLN A 63 -0.46 11.21 8.89
N LEU A 64 -0.71 11.16 7.58
CA LEU A 64 0.28 10.78 6.59
C LEU A 64 1.37 11.85 6.50
N THR A 65 2.60 11.43 6.80
CA THR A 65 3.80 12.28 6.74
C THR A 65 4.66 11.97 5.53
N GLY A 66 4.59 10.74 5.02
CA GLY A 66 5.35 10.29 3.86
C GLY A 66 4.71 9.10 3.16
N TYR A 67 5.00 8.97 1.86
CA TYR A 67 4.73 7.73 1.14
C TYR A 67 5.72 7.51 0.01
N ARG A 68 5.97 6.25 -0.31
CA ARG A 68 6.76 5.86 -1.49
C ARG A 68 6.32 4.52 -2.04
N ARG A 69 6.37 4.37 -3.36
CA ARG A 69 6.19 3.07 -4.02
C ARG A 69 7.45 2.23 -3.82
N VAL A 70 7.31 1.04 -3.25
CA VAL A 70 8.42 0.13 -2.97
C VAL A 70 8.48 -1.05 -3.95
N ARG A 71 7.33 -1.50 -4.47
CA ARG A 71 7.27 -2.51 -5.55
C ARG A 71 6.10 -2.26 -6.50
N ARG A 72 6.19 -2.81 -7.71
CA ARG A 72 5.15 -2.82 -8.74
C ARG A 72 5.14 -4.17 -9.45
N TYR A 73 3.97 -4.77 -9.63
CA TYR A 73 3.82 -6.12 -10.16
C TYR A 73 2.44 -6.33 -10.82
N GLU A 74 2.28 -7.42 -11.56
CA GLU A 74 0.96 -7.82 -12.10
C GLU A 74 0.16 -8.59 -11.05
N ARG A 75 -1.14 -8.35 -10.92
CA ARG A 75 -2.00 -8.98 -9.91
C ARG A 75 -1.90 -10.51 -9.88
N GLY A 76 -1.83 -11.14 -11.05
CA GLY A 76 -1.74 -12.59 -11.19
C GLY A 76 -0.35 -13.17 -10.87
N ARG A 77 0.65 -12.32 -10.60
CA ARG A 77 2.00 -12.77 -10.25
C ARG A 77 2.01 -13.27 -8.81
N ALA A 78 2.06 -14.58 -8.63
CA ALA A 78 2.42 -15.16 -7.34
C ALA A 78 3.84 -14.73 -6.98
N ASP A 79 4.08 -14.38 -5.71
CA ASP A 79 5.43 -14.19 -5.19
C ASP A 79 6.23 -15.45 -5.54
N ALA A 80 7.27 -15.28 -6.36
CA ALA A 80 8.23 -16.33 -6.60
C ALA A 80 8.91 -16.56 -5.25
N ARG A 81 8.44 -17.55 -4.50
CA ARG A 81 9.02 -17.97 -3.21
C ARG A 81 10.53 -17.87 -3.32
N GLY A 82 11.12 -17.02 -2.49
CA GLY A 82 12.57 -16.90 -2.33
C GLY A 82 13.16 -18.29 -2.13
N GLY A 83 13.79 -18.80 -3.18
CA GLY A 83 14.55 -20.04 -3.16
C GLY A 83 16.02 -19.71 -2.99
N ARG A 84 16.42 -19.49 -1.74
CA ARG A 84 17.73 -19.70 -1.07
C ARG A 84 18.07 -18.59 -0.10
#